data_AF-A0A6N7H9U8-F1
#
_entry.id   AF-A0A6N7H9U8-F1
#
_cell.length_a   1.000
_cell.length_b   1.000
_cell.length_c   1.000
_cell.angle_alpha   90.00
_cell.angle_beta   90.00
_cell.angle_gamma   90.00
#
_symmetry.space_group_name_H-M   'P 1'
#
loop_
_entity.id
_entity.type
_entity.pdbx_description
1 polymer ?
#
loop_
_entity_poly.entity_id
_entity_poly.type
_entity_poly.pdbx_seq_one_letter_code
_entity_poly.pdbx_strand_id
1 'polypeptide(L)'
;MTGHRSHADALVERYSAGRSIRELERGHGLQPGALANHLKPSVRGGFPRLEILERFAEVLDAPLKEVTAAFAKDARLELFDSEPLSPDTEQLVNLYHQLDPTRKDLARATLRAILDQQHAEHPET
;
A
#
# COMPACT_ATOMS: atom_id res chain seq x y z
N MET A 1 24.89 -19.28 -4.54
CA MET A 1 23.65 -18.59 -4.95
C MET A 1 23.31 -17.59 -3.87
N THR A 2 23.70 -16.33 -4.05
CA THR A 2 23.33 -15.23 -3.15
C THR A 2 21.87 -14.88 -3.41
N GLY A 3 20.96 -15.59 -2.74
CA GLY A 3 19.54 -15.26 -2.78
C GLY A 3 19.37 -13.82 -2.30
N HIS A 4 18.89 -12.94 -3.17
CA HIS A 4 18.52 -11.59 -2.76
C HIS A 4 17.48 -11.72 -1.63
N ARG A 5 17.84 -11.22 -0.44
CA ARG A 5 16.95 -11.13 0.70
C ARG A 5 15.79 -10.20 0.32
N SER A 6 14.56 -10.66 0.46
CA SER A 6 13.39 -9.84 0.12
C SER A 6 13.21 -8.72 1.14
N HIS A 7 12.65 -7.60 0.71
CA HIS A 7 12.32 -6.48 1.57
C HIS A 7 11.24 -6.84 2.59
N ALA A 8 10.24 -7.65 2.20
CA ALA A 8 9.26 -8.20 3.13
C ALA A 8 9.90 -9.13 4.17
N ASP A 9 10.88 -9.96 3.80
CA ASP A 9 11.64 -10.77 4.77
C ASP A 9 12.40 -9.87 5.77
N ALA A 10 13.02 -8.79 5.27
CA ALA A 10 13.75 -7.84 6.11
C ALA A 10 12.83 -7.06 7.08
N LEU A 11 11.63 -6.70 6.63
CA LEU A 11 10.59 -6.10 7.47
C LEU A 11 10.17 -7.06 8.59
N VAL A 12 9.88 -8.32 8.26
CA VAL A 12 9.48 -9.33 9.25
C VAL A 12 10.58 -9.52 10.29
N GLU A 13 11.84 -9.64 9.88
CA GLU A 13 12.95 -9.80 10.83
C GLU A 13 13.08 -8.59 11.77
N ARG A 14 12.85 -7.37 11.27
CA ARG A 14 12.90 -6.14 12.06
C ARG A 14 11.82 -6.09 13.14
N TYR A 15 10.58 -6.45 12.79
CA TYR A 15 9.41 -6.26 13.66
C TYR A 15 9.01 -7.50 14.47
N SER A 16 9.49 -8.69 14.09
CA SER A 16 9.10 -9.94 14.75
C SER A 16 9.68 -10.13 16.16
N ALA A 17 10.70 -9.34 16.55
CA ALA A 17 11.44 -9.48 17.80
C ALA A 17 11.96 -10.92 18.03
N GLY A 18 12.39 -11.59 16.96
CA GLY A 18 12.91 -12.96 16.99
C GLY A 18 11.84 -14.06 16.93
N ARG A 19 10.55 -13.72 16.89
CA ARG A 19 9.46 -14.68 16.69
C ARG A 19 9.39 -15.12 15.22
N SER A 20 9.14 -16.39 14.98
CA SER A 20 8.85 -16.88 13.63
C SER A 20 7.46 -16.44 13.16
N ILE A 21 7.25 -16.35 11.84
CA ILE A 21 5.91 -16.05 11.27
C ILE A 21 4.85 -17.03 11.77
N ARG A 22 5.19 -18.31 11.95
CA ARG A 22 4.24 -19.30 12.48
C ARG A 22 3.83 -19.00 13.92
N GLU A 23 4.75 -18.50 14.74
CA GLU A 23 4.44 -18.07 16.11
C GLU A 23 3.61 -16.80 16.12
N LEU A 24 3.91 -15.86 15.22
CA LEU A 24 3.13 -14.63 15.04
C LEU A 24 1.69 -14.93 14.60
N GLU A 25 1.50 -15.80 13.60
CA GLU A 25 0.19 -16.27 13.14
C GLU A 25 -0.59 -16.91 14.29
N ARG A 26 0.04 -17.83 15.03
CA ARG A 26 -0.60 -18.49 16.19
C ARG A 26 -0.98 -17.49 17.28
N GLY A 27 -0.08 -16.55 17.59
CA GLY A 27 -0.31 -15.53 18.63
C GLY A 27 -1.50 -14.60 18.34
N HIS A 28 -1.84 -14.43 17.05
CA HIS A 28 -2.96 -13.61 16.60
C HIS A 28 -4.17 -14.45 16.16
N GLY A 29 -4.21 -15.76 16.47
CA GLY A 29 -5.33 -16.64 16.11
C GLY A 29 -5.51 -16.84 14.61
N LEU A 30 -4.48 -16.59 13.80
CA LEU A 30 -4.52 -16.77 12.36
C LEU A 30 -4.32 -18.23 11.95
N GLN A 31 -4.91 -18.60 10.83
CA GLN A 31 -4.67 -19.91 10.22
C GLN A 31 -3.22 -20.03 9.73
N PRO A 32 -2.61 -21.23 9.83
CA PRO A 32 -1.25 -21.43 9.34
C PRO A 32 -1.08 -21.01 7.88
N GLY A 33 -0.10 -20.16 7.60
CA GLY A 33 0.18 -19.64 6.27
C GLY A 33 -0.63 -18.42 5.87
N ALA A 34 -1.46 -17.85 6.74
CA ALA A 34 -2.16 -16.59 6.50
C ALA A 34 -1.21 -15.44 6.12
N LEU A 35 0.02 -15.45 6.65
CA LEU A 35 1.09 -14.53 6.29
C LEU A 35 2.21 -15.26 5.55
N ALA A 36 2.60 -16.46 6.02
CA ALA A 36 3.77 -17.15 5.49
C ALA A 36 3.67 -17.46 3.99
N ASN A 37 2.46 -17.66 3.45
CA ASN A 37 2.27 -17.89 2.03
C ASN A 37 2.67 -16.70 1.16
N HIS A 38 2.58 -15.47 1.68
CA HIS A 38 2.92 -14.24 0.98
C HIS A 38 4.42 -13.93 0.97
N LEU A 39 5.23 -14.65 1.75
CA LEU A 39 6.68 -14.49 1.83
C LEU A 39 7.45 -15.51 0.96
N LYS A 40 6.75 -16.51 0.42
CA LYS A 40 7.33 -17.60 -0.37
C LYS A 40 7.98 -17.06 -1.64
N PRO A 41 9.17 -17.58 -2.04
CA PRO A 41 9.82 -17.18 -3.30
C PRO A 41 8.94 -17.28 -4.54
N SER A 42 8.03 -18.26 -4.59
CA SER A 42 7.12 -18.49 -5.73
C SER A 42 6.07 -17.39 -5.93
N VAL A 43 5.81 -16.55 -4.93
CA VAL A 43 4.85 -15.44 -5.03
C VAL A 43 5.52 -14.07 -4.91
N ARG A 44 6.85 -14.02 -4.76
CA ARG A 44 7.62 -12.78 -4.75
C ARG A 44 7.50 -12.09 -6.11
N GLY A 45 7.39 -10.76 -6.08
CA GLY A 45 7.09 -9.96 -7.27
C GLY A 45 5.61 -9.63 -7.41
N GLY A 46 4.71 -10.35 -6.73
CA GLY A 46 3.30 -9.98 -6.64
C GLY A 46 3.06 -8.97 -5.52
N PHE A 47 2.22 -7.97 -5.78
CA PHE A 47 1.77 -7.03 -4.75
C PHE A 47 0.53 -7.58 -4.03
N PRO A 48 0.55 -7.78 -2.70
CA PRO A 48 -0.61 -8.27 -1.96
C PRO A 48 -1.78 -7.30 -1.99
N ARG A 49 -2.99 -7.81 -1.72
CA ARG A 49 -4.18 -6.97 -1.50
C ARG A 49 -4.01 -6.16 -0.20
N LEU A 50 -4.70 -5.02 -0.11
CA LEU A 50 -4.65 -4.13 1.07
C LEU A 50 -4.94 -4.87 2.38
N GLU A 51 -5.97 -5.73 2.41
CA GLU A 51 -6.34 -6.55 3.58
C GLU A 51 -5.17 -7.42 4.10
N ILE A 52 -4.29 -7.88 3.20
CA ILE A 52 -3.10 -8.65 3.58
C ILE A 52 -2.04 -7.73 4.17
N LEU A 53 -1.82 -6.56 3.56
CA LEU A 53 -0.87 -5.56 4.08
C LEU A 53 -1.28 -5.05 5.46
N GLU A 54 -2.57 -4.80 5.67
CA GLU A 54 -3.15 -4.44 6.97
C GLU A 54 -2.95 -5.54 8.00
N ARG A 55 -3.15 -6.81 7.62
CA ARG A 55 -2.89 -7.95 8.50
C ARG A 55 -1.41 -8.08 8.86
N PHE A 56 -0.49 -7.83 7.92
CA PHE A 56 0.93 -7.77 8.22
C PHE A 56 1.25 -6.63 9.20
N ALA A 57 0.67 -5.45 9.00
CA ALA A 57 0.85 -4.30 9.87
C ALA A 57 0.36 -4.58 11.30
N GLU A 58 -0.82 -5.18 11.44
CA GLU A 58 -1.38 -5.57 12.72
C GLU A 58 -0.51 -6.61 13.45
N VAL A 59 -0.16 -7.71 12.77
CA VAL A 59 0.56 -8.83 13.39
C VAL A 59 2.01 -8.48 13.75
N LEU A 60 2.64 -7.63 12.94
CA LEU A 60 4.00 -7.16 13.17
C LEU A 60 4.06 -5.93 14.10
N ASP A 61 2.91 -5.34 14.44
CA ASP A 61 2.84 -4.02 15.09
C ASP A 61 3.71 -2.98 14.35
N ALA A 62 3.57 -2.97 13.02
CA ALA A 62 4.38 -2.17 12.11
C ALA A 62 3.53 -1.13 11.37
N PRO A 63 4.05 0.07 11.07
CA PRO A 63 3.31 1.04 10.28
C PRO A 63 2.92 0.49 8.91
N LEU A 64 1.63 0.58 8.54
CA LEU A 64 1.14 0.10 7.24
C LEU A 64 1.93 0.68 6.06
N LYS A 65 2.41 1.92 6.19
CA LYS A 65 3.28 2.57 5.19
C LYS A 65 4.59 1.78 4.99
N GLU A 66 5.24 1.31 6.05
CA GLU A 66 6.46 0.51 5.95
C GLU A 66 6.20 -0.87 5.37
N VAL A 67 5.08 -1.50 5.76
CA VAL A 67 4.66 -2.79 5.19
C VAL A 67 4.44 -2.66 3.68
N THR A 68 3.67 -1.65 3.27
CA THR A 68 3.37 -1.36 1.86
C THR A 68 4.66 -1.10 1.06
N ALA A 69 5.58 -0.29 1.61
CA ALA A 69 6.85 0.01 0.98
C ALA A 69 7.74 -1.24 0.80
N ALA A 70 7.76 -2.15 1.77
CA ALA A 70 8.52 -3.39 1.68
C ALA A 70 7.99 -4.30 0.55
N PHE A 71 6.68 -4.53 0.49
CA PHE A 71 6.07 -5.34 -0.55
C PHE A 71 6.16 -4.71 -1.95
N ALA A 72 6.08 -3.38 -2.04
CA ALA A 72 6.26 -2.70 -3.31
C ALA A 72 7.68 -2.82 -3.86
N LYS A 73 8.69 -2.70 -3.00
CA LYS A 73 10.09 -2.91 -3.41
C LYS A 73 10.31 -4.33 -3.94
N ASP A 74 9.73 -5.33 -3.29
CA ASP A 74 9.76 -6.71 -3.78
C ASP A 74 9.01 -6.89 -5.11
N ALA A 75 7.92 -6.15 -5.31
CA ALA A 75 7.14 -6.12 -6.56
C ALA A 75 7.74 -5.21 -7.65
N ARG A 76 8.85 -4.52 -7.37
CA ARG A 76 9.42 -3.46 -8.24
C ARG A 76 8.39 -2.41 -8.64
N LEU A 77 7.43 -2.15 -7.75
CA LEU A 77 6.49 -1.05 -7.92
C LEU A 77 7.16 0.21 -7.39
N GLU A 78 7.20 1.22 -8.24
CA GLU A 78 7.35 2.60 -7.79
C GLU A 78 6.02 2.96 -7.12
N LEU A 79 5.89 2.65 -5.83
CA LEU A 79 5.05 3.49 -5.00
C LEU A 79 5.66 4.88 -5.14
N PHE A 80 4.83 5.87 -5.42
CA PHE A 80 5.24 7.27 -5.42
C PHE A 80 5.91 7.56 -4.07
N ASP A 81 7.23 7.36 -4.04
CA ASP A 81 8.06 7.60 -2.90
C ASP A 81 8.16 9.12 -2.84
N SER A 82 7.62 9.67 -1.76
CA SER A 82 8.31 10.72 -1.01
C SER A 82 8.30 12.16 -1.49
N GLU A 83 7.67 12.55 -2.59
CA GLU A 83 7.31 13.96 -2.69
C GLU A 83 6.13 14.23 -1.75
N PRO A 84 6.28 15.14 -0.78
CA PRO A 84 5.11 15.67 -0.10
C PRO A 84 4.15 16.13 -1.19
N LEU A 85 2.85 15.90 -0.98
CA LEU A 85 1.85 16.54 -1.83
C LEU A 85 2.21 18.02 -1.93
N SER A 86 2.16 18.59 -3.13
CA SER A 86 2.26 20.05 -3.24
C SER A 86 1.22 20.69 -2.32
N PRO A 87 1.47 21.88 -1.75
CA PRO A 87 0.51 22.54 -0.85
C PRO A 87 -0.91 22.57 -1.43
N ASP A 88 -1.03 22.78 -2.75
CA ASP A 88 -2.31 22.78 -3.47
C ASP A 88 -2.97 21.40 -3.49
N THR A 89 -2.20 20.34 -3.70
CA THR A 89 -2.72 18.96 -3.71
C THR A 89 -3.12 18.53 -2.30
N GLU A 90 -2.33 18.89 -1.30
CA GLU A 90 -2.66 18.63 0.11
C GLU A 90 -3.94 19.34 0.52
N GLN A 91 -4.08 20.62 0.14
CA GLN A 91 -5.29 21.40 0.39
C GLN A 91 -6.51 20.76 -0.28
N LEU A 92 -6.39 20.32 -1.54
CA LEU A 92 -7.48 19.68 -2.28
C LEU A 92 -7.93 18.37 -1.61
N VAL A 93 -6.97 17.53 -1.19
CA VAL A 93 -7.25 16.29 -0.45
C VAL A 93 -7.95 16.58 0.87
N ASN A 94 -7.46 17.56 1.64
CA ASN A 94 -8.05 17.96 2.91
C ASN A 94 -9.49 18.47 2.75
N LEU A 95 -9.76 19.31 1.74
CA LEU A 95 -11.11 19.78 1.43
C LEU A 95 -12.02 18.62 1.06
N TYR A 96 -11.54 17.72 0.20
CA TYR A 96 -12.30 16.57 -0.25
C TYR A 96 -12.68 15.63 0.90
N HIS A 97 -11.79 15.43 1.88
CA HIS A 97 -12.09 14.59 3.04
C HIS A 97 -13.23 15.14 3.92
N GLN A 98 -13.38 16.46 4.00
CA GLN A 98 -14.43 17.14 4.77
C GLN A 98 -15.82 17.05 4.12
N LEU A 99 -15.92 16.63 2.86
CA LEU A 99 -17.19 16.49 2.16
C LEU A 99 -17.97 15.25 2.64
N ASP A 100 -19.30 15.41 2.74
CA ASP A 100 -20.22 14.27 2.86
C ASP A 100 -20.21 13.39 1.60
N PRO A 101 -20.71 12.14 1.66
CA PRO A 101 -20.66 11.21 0.52
C PRO A 101 -21.28 11.75 -0.77
N THR A 102 -22.45 12.40 -0.69
CA THR A 102 -23.15 12.95 -1.85
C THR A 102 -22.36 14.10 -2.49
N ARG A 103 -21.67 14.91 -1.68
CA ARG A 103 -20.79 15.98 -2.16
C ARG A 103 -19.50 15.44 -2.77
N LYS A 104 -18.97 14.32 -2.27
CA LYS A 104 -17.82 13.63 -2.88
C LYS A 104 -18.15 13.12 -4.28
N ASP A 105 -19.35 12.57 -4.49
CA ASP A 105 -19.83 12.16 -5.83
C ASP A 105 -19.85 13.34 -6.80
N LEU A 106 -20.45 14.46 -6.38
CA LEU A 106 -20.51 15.68 -7.19
C LEU A 106 -19.12 16.24 -7.49
N ALA A 107 -18.22 16.27 -6.51
CA ALA A 107 -16.85 16.74 -6.70
C ALA A 107 -16.09 15.89 -7.73
N ARG A 108 -16.24 14.56 -7.68
CA ARG A 108 -15.64 13.65 -8.67
C ARG A 108 -16.21 13.89 -10.08
N ALA A 109 -17.52 14.04 -10.20
CA ALA A 109 -18.17 14.31 -11.48
C ALA A 109 -17.70 15.65 -12.08
N THR A 110 -17.55 16.68 -11.24
CA THR A 110 -17.08 18.01 -11.66
C THR A 110 -15.63 17.96 -12.14
N LEU A 111 -14.73 17.33 -11.37
CA LEU A 111 -13.33 17.17 -11.77
C LEU A 111 -13.20 16.40 -13.08
N ARG A 112 -14.02 15.35 -13.28
CA ARG A 112 -14.05 14.60 -14.54
C ARG A 112 -14.49 15.49 -15.70
N ALA A 113 -15.56 16.27 -15.54
CA ALA A 113 -16.04 17.17 -16.58
C ALA A 113 -14.99 18.22 -16.98
N ILE A 114 -14.25 18.77 -16.01
CA ILE A 114 -13.15 19.70 -16.28
C ILE A 114 -12.04 19.03 -17.08
N LEU A 115 -11.64 17.81 -16.70
CA LEU A 115 -10.63 17.04 -17.43
C LEU A 115 -11.08 16.71 -18.87
N ASP A 116 -12.34 16.32 -19.04
CA ASP A 116 -12.90 16.00 -20.34
C ASP A 116 -12.94 17.24 -21.25
N GLN A 117 -13.28 18.42 -20.68
CA GLN A 117 -13.22 19.70 -21.39
C GLN A 117 -11.77 20.05 -21.78
N GLN A 118 -10.82 19.91 -20.86
CA GLN A 118 -9.41 20.18 -21.13
C GLN A 118 -8.86 19.30 -22.27
N HIS A 119 -9.22 18.01 -22.30
CA HIS A 119 -8.84 17.11 -23.40
C HIS A 119 -9.52 17.47 -24.72
N ALA A 120 -10.77 17.95 -24.69
CA ALA A 120 -11.47 18.40 -25.89
C ALA A 120 -10.89 19.70 -26.46
N GLU A 121 -10.40 20.61 -25.61
CA GLU A 121 -9.77 21.88 -25.99
C GLU A 121 -8.31 21.72 -26.44
N HIS A 122 -7.62 20.69 -25.94
CA HIS A 122 -6.24 20.35 -26.30
C HIS A 122 -6.11 18.87 -26.72
N PRO A 123 -6.60 18.49 -27.92
CA PRO A 123 -6.65 17.10 -28.38
C PRO A 123 -5.29 16.53 -28.84
N GLU A 124 -4.20 16.81 -28.11
CA GLU A 124 -2.79 16.47 -28.38
C GLU A 124 -2.01 17.45 -29.29
N THR A 125 -0.89 17.95 -28.73
CA THR A 125 0.42 17.95 -29.42
C THR A 125 1.15 16.67 -29.07
#